data_AF-A0A3L7U8Y0-F1
#
_entry.id   AF-A0A3L7U8Y0-F1
#
_cell.length_a   1.000
_cell.length_b   1.000
_cell.length_c   1.000
_cell.angle_alpha   90.00
_cell.angle_beta   90.00
_cell.angle_gamma   90.00
#
_symmetry.space_group_name_H-M   'P 1'
#
loop_
_entity.id
_entity.type
_entity.pdbx_description
1 polymer ?
#
loop_
_entity_poly.entity_id
_entity_poly.type
_entity_poly.pdbx_seq_one_letter_code
_entity_poly.pdbx_strand_id
1 'polypeptide(L)'
;MTDGRVIVVGGGVIGAACAYFLKKAGWDSVTVLDRGQFGKACSHGNCGFVSPSHVLPLTVPGAIGQTLKALISKNSPFSIKPRFDLALWSWLFQFARRCNERDMLASAQGIQALLQSSRSLYDELMANEPFDCEWQPRGLLFPFRTQAGLEHHDQTAELLRTSFGTSIDRYAGDEVRDLEPALKRGLAGGWHYPVDAHLRPDKLMSSWRRVLAGIGVTIRDDCEVKGFVRDGVRAVRVITPQEEIAADAFVVAAGALTPWLNRELGCKVPIQPGKGYSITMRRPTKCPVLPMLCEEDRVGITPMLSGYRLGSTMEFAGYDATLNRRRLTLLTAGAAHYFDEPVSEPIEEEWFGWRPMTPD
;
A
#
# COMPACT_ATOMS: atom_id res chain seq x y z
N MET A 1 -29.75 2.59 19.48
CA MET A 1 -28.46 3.31 19.50
C MET A 1 -27.67 2.70 20.63
N THR A 2 -26.46 2.24 20.36
CA THR A 2 -25.59 1.63 21.38
C THR A 2 -24.82 2.74 22.07
N ASP A 3 -24.94 2.87 23.40
CA ASP A 3 -24.10 3.75 24.25
C ASP A 3 -22.64 3.25 24.34
N GLY A 4 -22.16 2.58 23.30
CA GLY A 4 -20.88 1.89 23.27
C GLY A 4 -19.74 2.84 22.97
N ARG A 5 -18.61 2.58 23.64
CA ARG A 5 -17.31 3.21 23.40
C ARG A 5 -16.39 2.27 22.62
N VAL A 6 -15.77 2.76 21.54
CA VAL A 6 -14.74 2.02 20.80
C VAL A 6 -13.45 2.79 20.75
N ILE A 7 -12.35 2.07 20.97
CA ILE A 7 -11.00 2.58 20.75
C ILE A 7 -10.38 1.88 19.55
N VAL A 8 -9.93 2.67 18.58
CA VAL A 8 -9.17 2.22 17.42
C VAL A 8 -7.68 2.54 17.66
N VAL A 9 -6.84 1.52 17.70
CA VAL A 9 -5.40 1.62 17.92
C VAL A 9 -4.68 1.69 16.57
N GLY A 10 -4.21 2.88 16.19
CA GLY A 10 -3.54 3.19 14.94
C GLY A 10 -4.37 4.11 14.05
N GLY A 11 -3.81 5.28 13.71
CA GLY A 11 -4.40 6.31 12.86
C GLY A 11 -3.96 6.22 11.39
N GLY A 12 -3.61 5.03 10.91
CA GLY A 12 -3.41 4.78 9.47
C GLY A 12 -4.75 4.68 8.72
N VAL A 13 -4.71 4.50 7.40
CA VAL A 13 -5.90 4.41 6.54
C VAL A 13 -6.90 3.34 6.98
N ILE A 14 -6.41 2.20 7.48
CA ILE A 14 -7.27 1.13 8.01
C ILE A 14 -8.01 1.59 9.28
N GLY A 15 -7.29 2.17 10.24
CA GLY A 15 -7.90 2.69 11.46
C GLY A 15 -8.87 3.85 11.19
N ALA A 16 -8.54 4.72 10.23
CA ALA A 16 -9.43 5.78 9.77
C ALA A 16 -10.74 5.24 9.20
N ALA A 17 -10.66 4.27 8.28
CA ALA A 17 -11.84 3.63 7.70
C ALA A 17 -12.67 2.90 8.78
N CYS A 18 -12.02 2.14 9.67
CA CYS A 18 -12.71 1.51 10.80
C CYS A 18 -13.45 2.53 11.66
N ALA A 19 -12.81 3.62 12.05
CA ALA A 19 -13.43 4.66 12.88
C ALA A 19 -14.64 5.31 12.18
N TYR A 20 -14.53 5.57 10.88
CA TYR A 20 -15.63 6.11 10.08
C TYR A 20 -16.82 5.15 10.05
N PHE A 21 -16.61 3.88 9.69
CA PHE A 21 -17.70 2.91 9.60
C PHE A 21 -18.27 2.53 10.96
N LEU A 22 -17.47 2.53 12.04
CA LEU A 22 -17.98 2.40 13.41
C LEU A 22 -18.92 3.56 13.77
N LYS A 23 -18.53 4.80 13.44
CA LYS A 23 -19.40 5.96 13.69
C LYS A 23 -20.68 5.90 12.87
N LYS A 24 -20.61 5.51 11.58
CA LYS A 24 -21.80 5.30 10.73
C LYS A 24 -22.68 4.14 11.21
N ALA A 25 -22.10 3.11 11.84
CA ALA A 25 -22.84 2.00 12.45
C ALA A 25 -23.56 2.38 13.75
N GLY A 26 -23.43 3.63 14.23
CA GLY A 26 -24.16 4.15 15.38
C GLY A 26 -23.46 3.96 16.73
N TRP A 27 -22.14 3.72 16.74
CA TRP A 27 -21.35 3.82 17.97
C TRP A 27 -21.31 5.27 18.45
N ASP A 28 -21.66 5.49 19.71
CA ASP A 28 -21.77 6.83 20.28
C ASP A 28 -20.41 7.52 20.38
N SER A 29 -19.42 6.82 20.92
CA SER A 29 -18.06 7.34 21.10
C SER A 29 -17.03 6.46 20.41
N VAL A 30 -16.31 7.06 19.46
CA VAL A 30 -15.21 6.42 18.74
C VAL A 30 -13.98 7.29 18.92
N THR A 31 -12.91 6.69 19.43
CA THR A 31 -11.62 7.37 19.63
C THR A 31 -10.52 6.63 18.88
N VAL A 32 -9.75 7.34 18.05
CA VAL A 32 -8.54 6.85 17.40
C VAL A 32 -7.33 7.30 18.21
N LEU A 33 -6.49 6.34 18.62
CA LEU A 33 -5.22 6.59 19.30
C LEU A 33 -4.07 6.23 18.34
N ASP A 34 -3.21 7.19 18.04
CA ASP A 34 -1.98 6.94 17.27
C ASP A 34 -0.75 7.25 18.12
N ARG A 35 0.30 6.44 18.01
CA ARG A 35 1.56 6.65 18.75
C ARG A 35 2.31 7.91 18.32
N GLY A 36 2.07 8.37 17.09
CA GLY A 36 2.60 9.61 16.54
C GLY A 36 1.45 10.40 15.94
N GLN A 37 1.69 11.03 14.80
CA GLN A 37 0.65 11.79 14.11
C GLN A 37 -0.18 10.92 13.18
N PHE A 38 -1.49 11.14 13.19
CA PHE A 38 -2.48 10.51 12.32
C PHE A 38 -2.04 10.53 10.86
N GLY A 39 -2.06 9.35 10.24
CA GLY A 39 -1.76 9.15 8.83
C GLY A 39 -0.29 9.22 8.43
N LYS A 40 0.67 9.53 9.32
CA LYS A 40 2.07 9.79 8.94
C LYS A 40 2.95 8.57 8.65
N ALA A 41 2.47 7.36 8.93
CA ALA A 41 3.19 6.12 8.60
C ALA A 41 2.95 5.70 7.14
N CYS A 42 2.80 4.40 6.86
CA CYS A 42 2.68 3.88 5.49
C CYS A 42 1.52 4.45 4.66
N SER A 43 0.50 4.99 5.32
CA SER A 43 -0.63 5.63 4.65
C SER A 43 -0.27 6.98 4.00
N HIS A 44 0.84 7.63 4.40
CA HIS A 44 1.29 8.92 3.86
C HIS A 44 2.12 8.78 2.57
N GLY A 45 3.12 7.89 2.59
CA GLY A 45 4.16 7.87 1.54
C GLY A 45 4.02 6.76 0.48
N ASN A 46 2.89 6.05 0.43
CA ASN A 46 2.65 5.02 -0.60
C ASN A 46 2.39 5.63 -2.00
N CYS A 47 2.24 4.79 -3.03
CA CYS A 47 2.02 5.23 -4.41
C CYS A 47 0.58 5.68 -4.69
N GLY A 48 -0.35 5.57 -3.74
CA GLY A 48 -1.74 6.05 -3.90
C GLY A 48 -2.57 5.29 -4.92
N PHE A 49 -2.17 4.08 -5.32
CA PHE A 49 -2.95 3.25 -6.22
C PHE A 49 -4.14 2.62 -5.50
N VAL A 50 -5.30 2.62 -6.17
CA VAL A 50 -6.49 1.86 -5.79
C VAL A 50 -6.78 0.92 -6.95
N SER A 51 -6.39 -0.34 -6.81
CA SER A 51 -6.27 -1.27 -7.94
C SER A 51 -7.09 -2.53 -7.79
N PRO A 52 -8.37 -2.53 -8.21
CA PRO A 52 -9.16 -3.74 -8.41
C PRO A 52 -8.48 -4.82 -9.24
N SER A 53 -7.59 -4.42 -10.15
CA SER A 53 -6.84 -5.34 -11.02
C SER A 53 -5.79 -6.19 -10.31
N HIS A 54 -5.28 -5.77 -9.14
CA HIS A 54 -4.18 -6.43 -8.41
C HIS A 54 -4.67 -7.64 -7.60
N VAL A 55 -5.32 -8.57 -8.29
CA VAL A 55 -5.98 -9.73 -7.70
C VAL A 55 -4.96 -10.80 -7.26
N LEU A 56 -3.86 -10.96 -8.00
CA LEU A 56 -2.85 -11.97 -7.66
C LEU A 56 -2.01 -11.53 -6.45
N PRO A 57 -1.76 -12.44 -5.49
CA PRO A 57 -0.91 -12.15 -4.33
C PRO A 57 0.57 -12.06 -4.74
N LEU A 58 1.44 -11.70 -3.80
CA LEU A 58 2.90 -11.78 -4.02
C LEU A 58 3.42 -13.23 -4.07
N THR A 59 2.66 -14.17 -3.53
CA THR A 59 2.95 -15.61 -3.39
C THR A 59 2.63 -16.39 -4.68
N VAL A 60 3.15 -15.94 -5.82
CA VAL A 60 2.95 -16.62 -7.11
C VAL A 60 3.93 -17.78 -7.34
N PRO A 61 3.59 -18.78 -8.17
CA PRO A 61 4.55 -19.79 -8.64
C PRO A 61 5.82 -19.16 -9.19
N GLY A 62 6.99 -19.68 -8.79
CA GLY A 62 8.29 -19.19 -9.24
C GLY A 62 8.79 -17.92 -8.54
N ALA A 63 7.99 -17.27 -7.68
CA ALA A 63 8.39 -16.07 -6.94
C ALA A 63 9.70 -16.26 -6.15
N ILE A 64 9.91 -17.44 -5.56
CA ILE A 64 11.14 -17.77 -4.84
C ILE A 64 12.36 -17.77 -5.75
N GLY A 65 12.26 -18.41 -6.92
CA GLY A 65 13.35 -18.44 -7.90
C GLY A 65 13.70 -17.04 -8.40
N GLN A 66 12.69 -16.22 -8.69
CA GLN A 66 12.88 -14.81 -9.07
C GLN A 66 13.52 -14.00 -7.92
N THR A 67 13.07 -14.20 -6.68
CA THR A 67 13.60 -13.52 -5.48
C THR A 67 15.06 -13.88 -5.24
N LEU A 68 15.43 -15.16 -5.35
CA LEU A 68 16.82 -15.61 -5.19
C LEU A 68 17.73 -15.01 -6.27
N LYS A 69 17.27 -14.97 -7.53
CA LYS A 69 17.98 -14.28 -8.62
C LYS A 69 18.15 -12.78 -8.32
N ALA A 70 17.09 -12.14 -7.84
CA ALA A 70 17.10 -10.72 -7.50
C ALA A 70 18.12 -10.42 -6.38
N LEU A 71 18.15 -11.22 -5.31
CA LEU A 71 19.08 -11.05 -4.18
C LEU A 71 20.57 -11.09 -4.57
N ILE A 72 20.93 -11.80 -5.64
CA ILE A 72 22.30 -11.88 -6.15
C ILE A 72 22.69 -10.60 -6.92
N SER A 73 21.71 -9.88 -7.48
CA SER A 73 21.97 -8.67 -8.25
C SER A 73 22.28 -7.47 -7.34
N LYS A 74 23.35 -6.73 -7.65
CA LYS A 74 23.78 -5.58 -6.85
C LYS A 74 22.72 -4.47 -6.79
N ASN A 75 21.89 -4.32 -7.82
CA ASN A 75 20.88 -3.26 -7.95
C ASN A 75 19.44 -3.81 -7.87
N SER A 76 19.25 -4.90 -7.14
CA SER A 76 17.94 -5.51 -6.93
C SER A 76 16.94 -4.52 -6.32
N PRO A 77 15.69 -4.41 -6.81
CA PRO A 77 14.63 -3.67 -6.14
C PRO A 77 14.20 -4.31 -4.80
N PHE A 78 14.61 -5.55 -4.54
CA PHE A 78 14.37 -6.30 -3.31
C PHE A 78 15.68 -6.62 -2.55
N SER A 79 15.72 -6.44 -1.23
CA SER A 79 16.83 -6.96 -0.41
C SER A 79 16.44 -7.44 0.97
N ILE A 80 17.27 -8.30 1.53
CA ILE A 80 17.22 -8.73 2.92
C ILE A 80 18.52 -8.28 3.59
N LYS A 81 18.43 -7.45 4.64
CA LYS A 81 19.60 -7.04 5.44
C LYS A 81 20.06 -8.25 6.28
N PRO A 82 21.32 -8.71 6.17
CA PRO A 82 21.81 -9.86 6.95
C PRO A 82 21.63 -9.64 8.45
N ARG A 83 20.87 -10.52 9.11
CA ARG A 83 20.64 -10.52 10.56
C ARG A 83 20.15 -11.87 11.05
N PHE A 84 20.36 -12.15 12.33
CA PHE A 84 19.77 -13.32 12.99
C PHE A 84 18.36 -12.99 13.48
N ASP A 85 17.35 -13.33 12.69
CA ASP A 85 15.93 -13.00 12.94
C ASP A 85 15.05 -14.22 12.65
N LEU A 86 14.77 -15.01 13.71
CA LEU A 86 13.96 -16.23 13.59
C LEU A 86 12.53 -15.95 13.11
N ALA A 87 11.98 -14.77 13.40
CA ALA A 87 10.66 -14.38 12.94
C ALA A 87 10.66 -14.18 11.42
N LEU A 88 11.67 -13.48 10.88
CA LEU A 88 11.87 -13.36 9.44
C LEU A 88 12.04 -14.72 8.77
N TRP A 89 12.88 -15.61 9.31
CA TRP A 89 13.08 -16.95 8.71
C TRP A 89 11.80 -17.79 8.70
N SER A 90 11.04 -17.76 9.80
CA SER A 90 9.74 -18.40 9.89
C SER A 90 8.73 -17.81 8.89
N TRP A 91 8.77 -16.49 8.68
CA TRP A 91 7.94 -15.80 7.70
C TRP A 91 8.32 -16.18 6.26
N LEU A 92 9.62 -16.18 5.93
CA LEU A 92 10.14 -16.56 4.61
C LEU A 92 9.80 -18.01 4.27
N PHE A 93 9.86 -18.92 5.24
CA PHE A 93 9.45 -20.30 5.06
C PHE A 93 7.95 -20.44 4.77
N GLN A 94 7.11 -19.71 5.50
CA GLN A 94 5.66 -19.68 5.25
C GLN A 94 5.35 -19.10 3.86
N PHE A 95 5.97 -17.98 3.51
CA PHE A 95 5.87 -17.36 2.19
C PHE A 95 6.26 -18.33 1.07
N ALA A 96 7.39 -19.03 1.22
CA ALA A 96 7.84 -20.02 0.24
C ALA A 96 6.86 -21.19 0.09
N ARG A 97 6.23 -21.65 1.18
CA ARG A 97 5.22 -22.71 1.11
C ARG A 97 3.95 -22.27 0.36
N ARG A 98 3.62 -20.98 0.37
CA ARG A 98 2.47 -20.40 -0.33
C ARG A 98 2.73 -20.06 -1.79
N CYS A 99 3.99 -20.06 -2.24
CA CYS A 99 4.37 -19.81 -3.64
C CYS A 99 4.03 -20.99 -4.57
N ASN A 100 2.74 -21.32 -4.69
CA ASN A 100 2.21 -22.40 -5.52
C ASN A 100 0.85 -21.99 -6.12
N GLU A 101 0.46 -22.61 -7.23
CA GLU A 101 -0.71 -22.20 -8.00
C GLU A 101 -2.03 -22.33 -7.22
N ARG A 102 -2.17 -23.41 -6.44
CA ARG A 102 -3.37 -23.66 -5.64
C ARG A 102 -3.60 -22.55 -4.62
N ASP A 103 -2.58 -22.22 -3.83
CA ASP A 103 -2.69 -21.19 -2.80
C ASP A 103 -2.81 -19.80 -3.44
N MET A 104 -2.11 -19.53 -4.55
CA MET A 104 -2.24 -18.29 -5.33
C MET A 104 -3.69 -18.06 -5.78
N LEU A 105 -4.34 -19.04 -6.40
CA LEU A 105 -5.72 -18.92 -6.89
C LEU A 105 -6.73 -18.77 -5.74
N ALA A 106 -6.52 -19.47 -4.62
CA ALA A 106 -7.37 -19.35 -3.44
C ALA A 106 -7.25 -17.94 -2.80
N SER A 107 -6.03 -17.42 -2.64
CA SER A 107 -5.82 -16.05 -2.15
C SER A 107 -6.41 -15.01 -3.10
N ALA A 108 -6.23 -15.21 -4.41
CA ALA A 108 -6.72 -14.32 -5.44
C ALA A 108 -8.25 -14.11 -5.38
N GLN A 109 -9.03 -15.18 -5.13
CA GLN A 109 -10.49 -15.07 -4.95
C GLN A 109 -10.87 -14.17 -3.77
N GLY A 110 -10.19 -14.31 -2.63
CA GLY A 110 -10.41 -13.47 -1.45
C GLY A 110 -9.98 -12.01 -1.68
N ILE A 111 -8.82 -11.82 -2.31
CA ILE A 111 -8.29 -10.49 -2.64
C ILE A 111 -9.24 -9.77 -3.60
N GLN A 112 -9.74 -10.43 -4.64
CA GLN A 112 -10.66 -9.83 -5.61
C GLN A 112 -11.90 -9.24 -4.92
N ALA A 113 -12.56 -10.03 -4.06
CA ALA A 113 -13.77 -9.60 -3.37
C ALA A 113 -13.50 -8.35 -2.50
N LEU A 114 -12.37 -8.32 -1.80
CA LEU A 114 -11.95 -7.18 -0.99
C LEU A 114 -11.66 -5.94 -1.85
N LEU A 115 -10.96 -6.11 -2.97
CA LEU A 115 -10.59 -5.01 -3.85
C LEU A 115 -11.79 -4.40 -4.58
N GLN A 116 -12.73 -5.22 -5.06
CA GLN A 116 -13.97 -4.75 -5.69
C GLN A 116 -14.87 -4.00 -4.70
N SER A 117 -15.01 -4.55 -3.48
CA SER A 117 -15.74 -3.88 -2.39
C SER A 117 -15.07 -2.55 -2.03
N SER A 118 -13.74 -2.55 -1.82
CA SER A 118 -12.95 -1.35 -1.53
C SER A 118 -13.12 -0.28 -2.60
N ARG A 119 -13.10 -0.64 -3.88
CA ARG A 119 -13.27 0.30 -4.98
C ARG A 119 -14.64 0.98 -4.96
N SER A 120 -15.69 0.19 -4.79
CA SER A 120 -17.07 0.70 -4.69
C SER A 120 -17.20 1.68 -3.52
N LEU A 121 -16.62 1.33 -2.37
CA LEU A 121 -16.59 2.20 -1.19
C LEU A 121 -15.78 3.48 -1.41
N TYR A 122 -14.67 3.44 -2.17
CA TYR A 122 -13.96 4.66 -2.55
C TYR A 122 -14.83 5.56 -3.42
N ASP A 123 -15.51 5.03 -4.43
CA ASP A 123 -16.40 5.83 -5.28
C ASP A 123 -17.55 6.45 -4.45
N GLU A 124 -18.13 5.71 -3.51
CA GLU A 124 -19.13 6.23 -2.56
C GLU A 124 -18.56 7.31 -1.64
N LEU A 125 -17.37 7.11 -1.06
CA LEU A 125 -16.73 8.10 -0.18
C LEU A 125 -16.41 9.39 -0.93
N MET A 126 -15.90 9.30 -2.14
CA MET A 126 -15.59 10.49 -2.96
C MET A 126 -16.86 11.24 -3.39
N ALA A 127 -17.98 10.54 -3.56
CA ALA A 127 -19.25 11.15 -3.92
C ALA A 127 -19.98 11.82 -2.74
N ASN A 128 -19.87 11.24 -1.53
CA ASN A 128 -20.71 11.62 -0.39
C ASN A 128 -19.99 12.39 0.71
N GLU A 129 -18.66 12.34 0.76
CA GLU A 129 -17.85 12.97 1.81
C GLU A 129 -16.86 13.97 1.19
N PRO A 130 -16.48 15.04 1.91
CA PRO A 130 -15.64 16.13 1.38
C PRO A 130 -14.14 15.77 1.31
N PHE A 131 -13.82 14.71 0.55
CA PHE A 131 -12.45 14.30 0.28
C PHE A 131 -11.80 15.17 -0.79
N ASP A 132 -10.71 15.84 -0.41
CA ASP A 132 -9.78 16.46 -1.34
C ASP A 132 -8.49 15.64 -1.32
N CYS A 133 -8.49 14.54 -2.07
CA CYS A 133 -7.36 13.62 -2.17
C CYS A 133 -6.83 13.45 -3.60
N GLU A 134 -7.26 14.32 -4.53
CA GLU A 134 -6.89 14.23 -5.95
C GLU A 134 -7.25 12.88 -6.57
N TRP A 135 -8.46 12.39 -6.27
CA TRP A 135 -9.00 11.16 -6.83
C TRP A 135 -9.02 11.19 -8.36
N GLN A 136 -8.45 10.18 -8.99
CA GLN A 136 -8.34 10.03 -10.45
C GLN A 136 -8.66 8.59 -10.87
N PRO A 137 -9.90 8.31 -11.31
CA PRO A 137 -10.32 7.00 -11.82
C PRO A 137 -9.94 6.82 -13.29
N ARG A 138 -8.62 6.83 -13.57
CA ARG A 138 -8.06 6.77 -14.94
C ARG A 138 -7.42 5.43 -15.30
N GLY A 139 -7.55 4.43 -14.43
CA GLY A 139 -6.86 3.15 -14.57
C GLY A 139 -5.39 3.18 -14.14
N LEU A 140 -4.68 2.10 -14.45
CA LEU A 140 -3.25 1.90 -14.18
C LEU A 140 -2.58 1.31 -15.42
N LEU A 141 -1.43 1.87 -15.83
CA LEU A 141 -0.70 1.45 -17.02
C LEU A 141 0.56 0.65 -16.65
N PHE A 142 0.77 -0.47 -17.32
CA PHE A 142 1.98 -1.29 -17.21
C PHE A 142 2.76 -1.16 -18.52
N PRO A 143 3.74 -0.23 -18.62
CA PRO A 143 4.57 -0.12 -19.80
C PRO A 143 5.68 -1.17 -19.78
N PHE A 144 6.02 -1.69 -20.95
CA PHE A 144 7.09 -2.68 -21.13
C PHE A 144 8.13 -2.18 -22.13
N ARG A 145 9.40 -2.27 -21.76
CA ARG A 145 10.54 -1.92 -22.62
C ARG A 145 10.88 -3.06 -23.55
N THR A 146 10.77 -4.29 -23.07
CA THR A 146 11.16 -5.47 -23.84
C THR A 146 9.95 -6.26 -24.31
N GLN A 147 10.07 -6.83 -25.51
CA GLN A 147 9.05 -7.71 -26.08
C GLN A 147 8.82 -8.94 -25.18
N ALA A 148 9.90 -9.49 -24.60
CA ALA A 148 9.82 -10.60 -23.67
C ALA A 148 9.05 -10.25 -22.39
N GLY A 149 9.21 -9.03 -21.87
CA GLY A 149 8.44 -8.54 -20.72
C GLY A 149 6.96 -8.42 -21.03
N LEU A 150 6.62 -7.85 -22.20
CA LEU A 150 5.24 -7.71 -22.66
C LEU A 150 4.57 -9.08 -22.84
N GLU A 151 5.25 -10.02 -23.52
CA GLU A 151 4.75 -11.38 -23.74
C GLU A 151 4.63 -12.19 -22.44
N HIS A 152 5.52 -11.98 -21.49
CA HIS A 152 5.39 -12.59 -20.16
C HIS A 152 4.12 -12.10 -19.46
N HIS A 153 3.83 -10.80 -19.57
CA HIS A 153 2.63 -10.22 -18.97
C HIS A 153 1.33 -10.64 -19.67
N ASP A 154 1.39 -11.00 -20.95
CA ASP A 154 0.22 -11.49 -21.69
C ASP A 154 -0.43 -12.71 -20.99
N GLN A 155 0.38 -13.58 -20.37
CA GLN A 155 -0.10 -14.73 -19.60
C GLN A 155 -0.87 -14.30 -18.34
N THR A 156 -0.33 -13.33 -17.61
CA THR A 156 -0.97 -12.75 -16.42
C THR A 156 -2.28 -12.04 -16.79
N ALA A 157 -2.26 -11.23 -17.85
CA ALA A 157 -3.43 -10.51 -18.33
C ALA A 157 -4.54 -11.47 -18.76
N GLU A 158 -4.21 -12.54 -19.47
CA GLU A 158 -5.20 -13.55 -19.87
C GLU A 158 -5.78 -14.31 -18.68
N LEU A 159 -4.96 -14.67 -17.69
CA LEU A 159 -5.45 -15.26 -16.43
C LEU A 159 -6.43 -14.32 -15.72
N LEU A 160 -6.07 -13.04 -15.58
CA LEU A 160 -6.91 -12.02 -14.92
C LEU A 160 -8.22 -11.78 -15.67
N ARG A 161 -8.18 -11.79 -17.00
CA ARG A 161 -9.37 -11.64 -17.85
C ARG A 161 -10.29 -12.86 -17.72
N THR A 162 -9.75 -14.05 -17.91
CA THR A 162 -10.56 -15.29 -17.99
C THR A 162 -11.06 -15.77 -16.62
N SER A 163 -10.21 -15.72 -15.60
CA SER A 163 -10.52 -16.30 -14.28
C SER A 163 -11.14 -15.30 -13.32
N PHE A 164 -10.92 -14.01 -13.55
CA PHE A 164 -11.37 -12.95 -12.64
C PHE A 164 -12.20 -11.87 -13.35
N GLY A 165 -12.43 -11.95 -14.66
CA GLY A 165 -13.27 -10.99 -15.38
C GLY A 165 -12.71 -9.56 -15.38
N THR A 166 -11.40 -9.41 -15.24
CA THR A 166 -10.76 -8.08 -15.19
C THR A 166 -10.76 -7.45 -16.57
N SER A 167 -11.19 -6.17 -16.68
CA SER A 167 -11.08 -5.38 -17.91
C SER A 167 -9.64 -4.93 -18.12
N ILE A 168 -9.05 -5.26 -19.26
CA ILE A 168 -7.63 -4.98 -19.55
C ILE A 168 -7.43 -4.81 -21.06
N ASP A 169 -6.78 -3.71 -21.44
CA ASP A 169 -6.48 -3.34 -22.82
C ASP A 169 -4.97 -3.44 -23.11
N ARG A 170 -4.62 -4.05 -24.24
CA ARG A 170 -3.23 -4.23 -24.69
C ARG A 170 -2.90 -3.23 -25.79
N TYR A 171 -1.72 -2.63 -25.71
CA TYR A 171 -1.19 -1.68 -26.69
C TYR A 171 0.17 -2.18 -27.18
N ALA A 172 0.42 -2.16 -28.50
CA ALA A 172 1.66 -2.63 -29.08
C ALA A 172 2.61 -1.47 -29.41
N GLY A 173 3.89 -1.63 -29.09
CA GLY A 173 4.93 -0.68 -29.45
C GLY A 173 4.64 0.75 -29.00
N ASP A 174 4.77 1.68 -29.95
CA ASP A 174 4.53 3.12 -29.72
C ASP A 174 3.03 3.48 -29.58
N GLU A 175 2.07 2.57 -29.83
CA GLU A 175 0.62 2.83 -29.64
C GLU A 175 0.29 3.19 -28.19
N VAL A 176 1.06 2.66 -27.23
CA VAL A 176 0.90 2.99 -25.80
C VAL A 176 1.06 4.49 -25.53
N ARG A 177 1.74 5.23 -26.42
CA ARG A 177 1.98 6.67 -26.29
C ARG A 177 0.77 7.51 -26.68
N ASP A 178 -0.20 6.94 -27.39
CA ASP A 178 -1.48 7.61 -27.65
C ASP A 178 -2.26 7.76 -26.34
N LEU A 179 -2.09 6.80 -25.42
CA LEU A 179 -2.65 6.83 -24.08
C LEU A 179 -1.76 7.64 -23.10
N GLU A 180 -0.44 7.46 -23.15
CA GLU A 180 0.51 8.17 -22.28
C GLU A 180 1.64 8.84 -23.10
N PRO A 181 1.46 10.13 -23.48
CA PRO A 181 2.42 10.85 -24.33
C PRO A 181 3.79 11.10 -23.69
N ALA A 182 3.90 11.04 -22.35
CA ALA A 182 5.17 11.26 -21.64
C ALA A 182 6.18 10.12 -21.85
N LEU A 183 5.72 8.93 -22.26
CA LEU A 183 6.59 7.78 -22.50
C LEU A 183 7.54 8.00 -23.68
N LYS A 184 8.76 7.47 -23.51
CA LYS A 184 9.77 7.32 -24.57
C LYS A 184 9.24 6.48 -25.73
N ARG A 185 9.81 6.73 -26.92
CA ARG A 185 9.62 5.86 -28.09
C ARG A 185 10.42 4.58 -27.95
N GLY A 186 10.01 3.54 -28.69
CA GLY A 186 10.73 2.27 -28.78
C GLY A 186 10.48 1.33 -27.59
N LEU A 187 9.43 1.59 -26.81
CA LEU A 187 8.89 0.61 -25.88
C LEU A 187 8.23 -0.54 -26.65
N ALA A 188 8.15 -1.71 -26.04
CA ALA A 188 7.51 -2.88 -26.65
C ALA A 188 5.98 -2.78 -26.64
N GLY A 189 5.42 -2.00 -25.72
CA GLY A 189 3.97 -1.78 -25.60
C GLY A 189 3.56 -1.56 -24.15
N GLY A 190 2.28 -1.82 -23.85
CA GLY A 190 1.77 -1.75 -22.49
C GLY A 190 0.39 -2.36 -22.30
N TRP A 191 0.04 -2.53 -21.03
CA TRP A 191 -1.26 -3.04 -20.59
C TRP A 191 -1.95 -2.00 -19.70
N HIS A 192 -3.14 -1.56 -20.07
CA HIS A 192 -3.94 -0.61 -19.30
C HIS A 192 -5.08 -1.33 -18.58
N TYR A 193 -5.25 -1.02 -17.31
CA TYR A 193 -6.29 -1.56 -16.44
C TYR A 193 -7.28 -0.43 -16.08
N PRO A 194 -8.37 -0.23 -16.84
CA PRO A 194 -9.25 0.93 -16.69
C PRO A 194 -9.98 0.99 -15.34
N VAL A 195 -10.17 -0.16 -14.70
CA VAL A 195 -10.90 -0.29 -13.40
C VAL A 195 -10.12 0.29 -12.21
N ASP A 196 -8.84 0.57 -12.39
CA ASP A 196 -7.98 1.12 -11.36
C ASP A 196 -8.13 2.64 -11.21
N ALA A 197 -7.59 3.16 -10.13
CA ALA A 197 -7.53 4.59 -9.83
C ALA A 197 -6.24 4.92 -9.08
N HIS A 198 -6.00 6.21 -8.94
CA HIS A 198 -4.99 6.72 -8.04
C HIS A 198 -5.45 7.99 -7.33
N LEU A 199 -4.74 8.34 -6.26
CA LEU A 199 -4.94 9.54 -5.46
C LEU A 199 -3.61 10.00 -4.82
N ARG A 200 -3.63 11.16 -4.15
CA ARG A 200 -2.54 11.68 -3.33
C ARG A 200 -2.70 11.22 -1.86
N PRO A 201 -1.87 10.29 -1.32
CA PRO A 201 -2.15 9.64 -0.04
C PRO A 201 -2.08 10.55 1.19
N ASP A 202 -1.15 11.50 1.23
CA ASP A 202 -1.05 12.50 2.30
C ASP A 202 -2.30 13.40 2.36
N LYS A 203 -2.86 13.72 1.20
CA LYS A 203 -4.15 14.43 1.11
C LYS A 203 -5.35 13.56 1.47
N LEU A 204 -5.33 12.25 1.13
CA LEU A 204 -6.33 11.29 1.61
C LEU A 204 -6.35 11.24 3.14
N MET A 205 -5.19 11.11 3.79
CA MET A 205 -5.12 11.08 5.25
C MET A 205 -5.55 12.42 5.89
N SER A 206 -5.19 13.54 5.27
CA SER A 206 -5.64 14.86 5.72
C SER A 206 -7.16 15.01 5.62
N SER A 207 -7.76 14.49 4.55
CA SER A 207 -9.22 14.44 4.36
C SER A 207 -9.90 13.52 5.36
N TRP A 208 -9.35 12.33 5.60
CA TRP A 208 -9.84 11.42 6.65
C TRP A 208 -9.90 12.10 8.01
N ARG A 209 -8.83 12.79 8.42
CA ARG A 209 -8.80 13.50 9.70
C ARG A 209 -9.94 14.52 9.82
N ARG A 210 -10.20 15.27 8.74
CA ARG A 210 -11.28 16.28 8.68
C ARG A 210 -12.66 15.63 8.74
N VAL A 211 -12.90 14.59 7.93
CA VAL A 211 -14.17 13.86 7.88
C VAL A 211 -14.48 13.23 9.25
N LEU A 212 -13.51 12.52 9.84
CA LEU A 212 -13.65 11.89 11.15
C LEU A 212 -13.98 12.92 12.24
N ALA A 213 -13.25 14.03 12.31
CA ALA A 213 -13.55 15.10 13.25
C ALA A 213 -14.94 15.69 13.02
N GLY A 214 -15.35 15.88 11.75
CA GLY A 214 -16.66 16.41 11.38
C GLY A 214 -17.84 15.52 11.81
N ILE A 215 -17.62 14.21 11.90
CA ILE A 215 -18.63 13.26 12.40
C ILE A 215 -18.46 12.92 13.90
N GLY A 216 -17.62 13.67 14.62
CA GLY A 216 -17.47 13.54 16.07
C GLY A 216 -16.58 12.38 16.54
N VAL A 217 -15.68 11.87 15.69
CA VAL A 217 -14.63 10.94 16.12
C VAL A 217 -13.51 11.72 16.79
N THR A 218 -13.09 11.28 17.97
CA THR A 218 -11.94 11.85 18.67
C THR A 218 -10.66 11.25 18.13
N ILE A 219 -9.68 12.09 17.77
CA ILE A 219 -8.36 11.64 17.32
C ILE A 219 -7.32 12.15 18.33
N ARG A 220 -6.52 11.24 18.88
CA ARG A 220 -5.43 11.54 19.80
C ARG A 220 -4.11 11.12 19.18
N ASP A 221 -3.39 12.12 18.70
CA ASP A 221 -2.01 12.00 18.25
C ASP A 221 -1.08 11.81 19.48
N ASP A 222 0.12 11.27 19.25
CA ASP A 222 1.17 11.07 20.27
C ASP A 222 0.73 10.27 21.52
N CYS A 223 -0.23 9.35 21.32
CA CYS A 223 -0.86 8.52 22.34
C CYS A 223 -0.62 7.03 22.04
N GLU A 224 0.54 6.52 22.46
CA GLU A 224 0.91 5.12 22.24
C GLU A 224 0.15 4.17 23.16
N VAL A 225 -0.52 3.17 22.59
CA VAL A 225 -1.11 2.07 23.37
C VAL A 225 -0.02 1.06 23.72
N LYS A 226 0.16 0.80 25.02
CA LYS A 226 1.15 -0.13 25.57
C LYS A 226 0.58 -1.50 25.91
N GLY A 227 -0.74 -1.61 26.06
CA GLY A 227 -1.42 -2.87 26.35
C GLY A 227 -2.86 -2.67 26.76
N PHE A 228 -3.46 -3.69 27.36
CA PHE A 228 -4.86 -3.68 27.76
C PHE A 228 -5.03 -4.12 29.21
N VAL A 229 -5.93 -3.46 29.93
CA VAL A 229 -6.46 -3.99 31.20
C VAL A 229 -7.57 -4.97 30.86
N ARG A 230 -7.53 -6.13 31.50
CA ARG A 230 -8.48 -7.22 31.29
C ARG A 230 -9.33 -7.48 32.52
N ASP A 231 -10.60 -7.76 32.29
CA ASP A 231 -11.50 -8.40 33.24
C ASP A 231 -11.78 -9.83 32.73
N GLY A 232 -11.12 -10.80 33.38
CA GLY A 232 -11.06 -12.18 32.86
C GLY A 232 -10.44 -12.26 31.46
N VAL A 233 -11.24 -12.71 30.49
CA VAL A 233 -10.85 -12.82 29.07
C VAL A 233 -11.15 -11.57 28.25
N ARG A 234 -11.86 -10.58 28.82
CA ARG A 234 -12.32 -9.39 28.11
C ARG A 234 -11.37 -8.22 28.36
N ALA A 235 -10.91 -7.57 27.30
CA ALA A 235 -10.26 -6.26 27.43
C ALA A 235 -11.32 -5.20 27.79
N VAL A 236 -11.03 -4.36 28.78
CA VAL A 236 -11.96 -3.32 29.28
C VAL A 236 -11.37 -1.92 29.23
N ARG A 237 -10.03 -1.79 29.20
CA ARG A 237 -9.32 -0.52 29.02
C ARG A 237 -8.07 -0.71 28.17
N VAL A 238 -7.66 0.33 27.45
CA VAL A 238 -6.28 0.43 26.93
C VAL A 238 -5.40 1.15 27.93
N ILE A 239 -4.13 0.76 27.97
CA ILE A 239 -3.09 1.40 28.78
C ILE A 239 -2.26 2.30 27.86
N THR A 240 -2.15 3.57 28.23
CA THR A 240 -1.27 4.57 27.60
C THR A 240 -0.25 5.07 28.63
N PRO A 241 0.84 5.76 28.24
CA PRO A 241 1.77 6.35 29.20
C PRO A 241 1.13 7.34 30.18
N GLN A 242 0.02 7.97 29.80
CA GLN A 242 -0.62 9.03 30.58
C GLN A 242 -1.82 8.52 31.41
N GLU A 243 -2.55 7.53 30.90
CA GLU A 243 -3.81 7.08 31.51
C GLU A 243 -4.27 5.70 31.02
N GLU A 244 -5.27 5.15 31.72
CA GLU A 244 -6.07 4.02 31.25
C GLU A 244 -7.41 4.53 30.68
N ILE A 245 -7.76 4.13 29.46
CA ILE A 245 -8.97 4.60 28.78
C ILE A 245 -9.95 3.44 28.61
N ALA A 246 -11.13 3.56 29.20
CA ALA A 246 -12.17 2.54 29.12
C ALA A 246 -12.91 2.54 27.78
N ALA A 247 -13.18 1.34 27.26
CA ALA A 247 -14.01 1.12 26.08
C ALA A 247 -14.66 -0.26 26.11
N ASP A 248 -15.75 -0.41 25.36
CA ASP A 248 -16.52 -1.64 25.26
C ASP A 248 -15.96 -2.60 24.21
N ALA A 249 -15.31 -2.04 23.18
CA ALA A 249 -14.62 -2.76 22.13
C ALA A 249 -13.34 -2.03 21.66
N PHE A 250 -12.45 -2.80 21.05
CA PHE A 250 -11.15 -2.32 20.57
C PHE A 250 -10.88 -2.84 19.17
N VAL A 251 -10.32 -1.98 18.31
CA VAL A 251 -9.82 -2.36 16.98
C VAL A 251 -8.31 -2.12 16.96
N VAL A 252 -7.52 -3.13 16.61
CA VAL A 252 -6.07 -2.97 16.48
C VAL A 252 -5.69 -2.86 15.01
N ALA A 253 -5.34 -1.65 14.60
CA ALA A 253 -4.97 -1.24 13.25
C ALA A 253 -3.56 -0.58 13.22
N ALA A 254 -2.62 -1.08 14.05
CA ALA A 254 -1.29 -0.53 14.24
C ALA A 254 -0.27 -0.85 13.11
N GLY A 255 -0.75 -1.34 11.96
CA GLY A 255 0.06 -1.61 10.77
C GLY A 255 1.21 -2.59 11.04
N ALA A 256 2.41 -2.24 10.58
CA ALA A 256 3.59 -3.10 10.76
C ALA A 256 4.02 -3.25 12.23
N LEU A 257 3.48 -2.43 13.13
CA LEU A 257 3.81 -2.45 14.57
C LEU A 257 2.85 -3.33 15.36
N THR A 258 1.77 -3.83 14.76
CA THR A 258 0.84 -4.77 15.41
C THR A 258 1.53 -5.94 16.13
N PRO A 259 2.62 -6.55 15.59
CA PRO A 259 3.35 -7.60 16.29
C PRO A 259 3.90 -7.20 17.67
N TRP A 260 4.11 -5.91 17.96
CA TRP A 260 4.55 -5.45 19.28
C TRP A 260 3.48 -5.64 20.35
N LEU A 261 2.21 -5.80 19.95
CA LEU A 261 1.09 -6.10 20.83
C LEU A 261 0.76 -7.60 20.89
N ASN A 262 1.55 -8.50 20.29
CA ASN A 262 1.22 -9.94 20.23
C ASN A 262 0.93 -10.57 21.60
N ARG A 263 1.71 -10.21 22.64
CA ARG A 263 1.47 -10.69 24.02
C ARG A 263 0.10 -10.24 24.54
N GLU A 264 -0.25 -9.00 24.25
CA GLU A 264 -1.50 -8.35 24.64
C GLU A 264 -2.71 -8.84 23.83
N LEU A 265 -2.48 -9.32 22.60
CA LEU A 265 -3.50 -9.93 21.75
C LEU A 265 -3.69 -11.43 22.02
N GLY A 266 -2.74 -12.06 22.72
CA GLY A 266 -2.76 -13.50 22.98
C GLY A 266 -2.51 -14.36 21.73
N CYS A 267 -2.07 -13.77 20.62
CA CYS A 267 -1.76 -14.47 19.39
C CYS A 267 -0.54 -13.85 18.69
N LYS A 268 0.13 -14.65 17.86
CA LYS A 268 1.24 -14.17 17.02
C LYS A 268 0.70 -13.69 15.69
N VAL A 269 0.55 -12.39 15.52
CA VAL A 269 0.16 -11.79 14.24
C VAL A 269 1.32 -11.92 13.25
N PRO A 270 1.16 -12.57 12.08
CA PRO A 270 2.26 -12.96 11.20
C PRO A 270 2.71 -11.81 10.27
N ILE A 271 2.91 -10.61 10.83
CA ILE A 271 3.32 -9.44 10.07
C ILE A 271 4.84 -9.26 10.12
N GLN A 272 5.46 -9.11 8.95
CA GLN A 272 6.85 -8.70 8.78
C GLN A 272 6.92 -7.30 8.17
N PRO A 273 7.69 -6.35 8.75
CA PRO A 273 7.88 -5.03 8.13
C PRO A 273 8.69 -5.13 6.84
N GLY A 274 8.05 -4.85 5.70
CA GLY A 274 8.69 -4.64 4.41
C GLY A 274 8.94 -3.14 4.19
N LYS A 275 10.18 -2.69 4.27
CA LYS A 275 10.54 -1.28 4.13
C LYS A 275 10.44 -0.84 2.67
N GLY A 276 9.45 0.00 2.37
CA GLY A 276 9.27 0.67 1.09
C GLY A 276 9.87 2.07 1.08
N TYR A 277 10.12 2.60 -0.10
CA TYR A 277 10.73 3.92 -0.30
C TYR A 277 9.97 4.68 -1.40
N SER A 278 9.89 6.00 -1.26
CA SER A 278 9.34 6.88 -2.29
C SER A 278 10.03 8.24 -2.31
N ILE A 279 9.93 8.91 -3.46
CA ILE A 279 10.35 10.29 -3.65
C ILE A 279 9.16 11.04 -4.22
N THR A 280 8.78 12.14 -3.56
CA THR A 280 7.78 13.09 -4.05
C THR A 280 8.50 14.33 -4.54
N MET A 281 8.15 14.78 -5.74
CA MET A 281 8.74 15.91 -6.44
C MET A 281 7.64 16.80 -7.00
N ARG A 282 8.02 18.01 -7.40
CA ARG A 282 7.20 18.81 -8.32
C ARG A 282 6.90 18.00 -9.60
N ARG A 283 5.77 18.28 -10.25
CA ARG A 283 5.48 17.74 -11.59
C ARG A 283 6.54 18.18 -12.61
N PRO A 284 7.16 17.26 -13.39
CA PRO A 284 8.02 17.63 -14.52
C PRO A 284 7.22 18.33 -15.63
N THR A 285 7.92 18.95 -16.58
CA THR A 285 7.27 19.66 -17.70
C THR A 285 6.44 18.70 -18.54
N LYS A 286 7.00 17.51 -18.84
CA LYS A 286 6.29 16.39 -19.47
C LYS A 286 5.86 15.36 -18.42
N CYS A 287 5.01 15.78 -17.49
CA CYS A 287 4.48 14.87 -16.46
C CYS A 287 3.50 13.86 -17.07
N PRO A 288 3.63 12.57 -16.72
CA PRO A 288 2.62 11.57 -17.07
C PRO A 288 1.21 11.99 -16.67
N VAL A 289 0.23 11.45 -17.40
CA VAL A 289 -1.20 11.62 -17.13
C VAL A 289 -1.82 10.38 -16.50
N LEU A 290 -1.21 9.21 -16.67
CA LEU A 290 -1.61 7.96 -16.04
C LEU A 290 -0.64 7.53 -14.94
N PRO A 291 -1.15 6.91 -13.86
CA PRO A 291 -0.29 6.18 -12.95
C PRO A 291 0.24 4.94 -13.67
N MET A 292 1.46 4.54 -13.31
CA MET A 292 2.13 3.42 -13.96
C MET A 292 2.79 2.47 -12.97
N LEU A 293 2.87 1.19 -13.34
CA LEU A 293 3.74 0.22 -12.72
C LEU A 293 4.71 -0.35 -13.76
N CYS A 294 5.94 0.15 -13.74
CA CYS A 294 7.04 -0.33 -14.56
C CYS A 294 7.57 -1.65 -13.98
N GLU A 295 6.97 -2.76 -14.37
CA GLU A 295 7.21 -4.06 -13.73
C GLU A 295 8.66 -4.56 -13.89
N GLU A 296 9.26 -4.37 -15.06
CA GLU A 296 10.63 -4.82 -15.34
C GLU A 296 11.66 -4.17 -14.39
N ASP A 297 11.34 -2.97 -13.89
CA ASP A 297 12.19 -2.18 -12.99
C ASP A 297 11.63 -2.13 -11.55
N ARG A 298 10.41 -2.66 -11.33
CA ARG A 298 9.64 -2.61 -10.08
C ARG A 298 9.45 -1.18 -9.54
N VAL A 299 9.17 -0.23 -10.44
CA VAL A 299 8.93 1.18 -10.10
C VAL A 299 7.47 1.55 -10.40
N GLY A 300 6.74 1.97 -9.39
CA GLY A 300 5.47 2.67 -9.51
C GLY A 300 5.66 4.18 -9.70
N ILE A 301 4.91 4.77 -10.62
CA ILE A 301 4.87 6.20 -10.89
C ILE A 301 3.45 6.70 -10.64
N THR A 302 3.33 7.79 -9.90
CA THR A 302 2.04 8.40 -9.58
C THR A 302 2.05 9.89 -9.94
N PRO A 303 1.42 10.29 -11.05
CA PRO A 303 1.24 11.70 -11.38
C PRO A 303 0.05 12.28 -10.61
N MET A 304 0.32 12.99 -9.52
CA MET A 304 -0.70 13.68 -8.72
C MET A 304 -0.97 15.08 -9.30
N LEU A 305 -2.14 15.66 -9.12
CA LEU A 305 -2.44 17.01 -9.64
C LEU A 305 -1.46 18.06 -9.10
N SER A 306 -1.03 17.90 -7.84
CA SER A 306 -0.09 18.81 -7.18
C SER A 306 1.33 18.25 -7.02
N GLY A 307 1.67 17.11 -7.61
CA GLY A 307 3.00 16.53 -7.44
C GLY A 307 3.27 15.32 -8.32
N TYR A 308 4.46 14.75 -8.22
CA TYR A 308 4.87 13.58 -8.97
C TYR A 308 5.65 12.66 -8.04
N ARG A 309 5.23 11.40 -7.94
CA ARG A 309 5.83 10.45 -7.00
C ARG A 309 6.38 9.23 -7.72
N LEU A 310 7.59 8.86 -7.33
CA LEU A 310 8.21 7.59 -7.65
C LEU A 310 8.20 6.71 -6.40
N GLY A 311 7.76 5.47 -6.56
CA GLY A 311 7.90 4.37 -5.61
C GLY A 311 8.11 3.08 -6.41
N SER A 312 8.15 1.89 -5.87
CA SER A 312 8.80 1.65 -4.61
C SER A 312 9.70 0.44 -4.73
N THR A 313 10.88 0.53 -4.15
CA THR A 313 11.69 -0.65 -3.80
C THR A 313 11.19 -1.30 -2.51
N MET A 314 11.61 -2.52 -2.18
CA MET A 314 11.27 -3.20 -0.93
C MET A 314 12.50 -3.79 -0.24
N GLU A 315 12.57 -3.68 1.08
CA GLU A 315 13.67 -4.19 1.88
C GLU A 315 13.18 -4.82 3.19
N PHE A 316 13.58 -6.06 3.47
CA PHE A 316 13.44 -6.65 4.80
C PHE A 316 14.64 -6.24 5.67
N ALA A 317 14.53 -5.09 6.33
CA ALA A 317 15.53 -4.56 7.27
C ALA A 317 15.06 -4.57 8.74
N GLY A 318 13.93 -5.20 9.04
CA GLY A 318 13.28 -5.10 10.35
C GLY A 318 12.65 -3.71 10.52
N TYR A 319 12.73 -3.15 11.72
CA TYR A 319 12.23 -1.81 12.04
C TYR A 319 13.31 -0.71 11.88
N ASP A 320 14.27 -0.91 10.96
CA ASP A 320 15.29 0.09 10.65
C ASP A 320 14.63 1.36 10.09
N ALA A 321 14.83 2.50 10.76
CA ALA A 321 14.25 3.79 10.43
C ALA A 321 15.18 4.72 9.61
N THR A 322 16.33 4.22 9.14
CA THR A 322 17.30 5.05 8.40
C THR A 322 16.93 5.16 6.91
N LEU A 323 16.98 6.36 6.33
CA LEU A 323 16.69 6.51 4.90
C LEU A 323 17.87 6.03 4.05
N ASN A 324 17.66 5.03 3.20
CA ASN A 324 18.69 4.49 2.30
C ASN A 324 18.65 5.19 0.93
N ARG A 325 19.51 6.19 0.73
CA ARG A 325 19.55 6.96 -0.52
C ARG A 325 19.80 6.13 -1.77
N ARG A 326 20.53 5.00 -1.66
CA ARG A 326 20.76 4.11 -2.80
C ARG A 326 19.45 3.52 -3.33
N ARG A 327 18.47 3.27 -2.45
CA ARG A 327 17.13 2.78 -2.82
C ARG A 327 16.35 3.83 -3.60
N LEU A 328 16.46 5.09 -3.19
CA LEU A 328 15.86 6.22 -3.88
C LEU A 328 16.47 6.39 -5.29
N THR A 329 17.79 6.26 -5.44
CA THR A 329 18.45 6.30 -6.76
C THR A 329 17.96 5.18 -7.70
N LEU A 330 17.60 4.00 -7.19
CA LEU A 330 17.03 2.94 -8.03
C LEU A 330 15.67 3.34 -8.62
N LEU A 331 14.87 4.13 -7.89
CA LEU A 331 13.58 4.61 -8.37
C LEU A 331 13.75 5.55 -9.56
N THR A 332 14.66 6.52 -9.43
CA THR A 332 14.93 7.49 -10.49
C THR A 332 15.59 6.84 -11.71
N ALA A 333 16.51 5.88 -11.48
CA ALA A 333 17.13 5.11 -12.55
C ALA A 333 16.12 4.22 -13.30
N GLY A 334 15.22 3.54 -12.58
CA GLY A 334 14.17 2.73 -13.21
C GLY A 334 13.18 3.58 -14.02
N ALA A 335 12.75 4.72 -13.49
CA ALA A 335 11.89 5.66 -14.22
C ALA A 335 12.58 6.23 -15.47
N ALA A 336 13.90 6.44 -15.42
CA ALA A 336 14.68 6.94 -16.56
C ALA A 336 14.66 5.99 -17.78
N HIS A 337 14.32 4.71 -17.60
CA HIS A 337 14.14 3.82 -18.74
C HIS A 337 12.87 4.08 -19.54
N TYR A 338 11.86 4.77 -18.96
CA TYR A 338 10.56 5.01 -19.60
C TYR A 338 10.31 6.47 -19.97
N PHE A 339 10.98 7.42 -19.30
CA PHE A 339 10.79 8.85 -19.54
C PHE A 339 12.09 9.57 -19.90
N ASP A 340 11.99 10.63 -20.69
CA ASP A 340 13.08 11.58 -20.93
C ASP A 340 13.30 12.50 -19.71
N GLU A 341 12.22 12.83 -19.00
CA GLU A 341 12.20 13.64 -17.78
C GLU A 341 11.71 12.82 -16.58
N PRO A 342 12.47 11.82 -16.09
CA PRO A 342 12.02 10.91 -15.03
C PRO A 342 11.96 11.54 -13.65
N VAL A 343 12.59 12.69 -13.47
CA VAL A 343 12.73 13.43 -12.20
C VAL A 343 12.47 14.90 -12.42
N SER A 344 12.12 15.61 -11.35
CA SER A 344 11.86 17.05 -11.37
C SER A 344 12.26 17.67 -10.05
N GLU A 345 12.56 18.98 -10.08
CA GLU A 345 12.89 19.77 -8.90
C GLU A 345 11.78 20.79 -8.57
N PRO A 346 11.61 21.16 -7.29
CA PRO A 346 12.30 20.59 -6.13
C PRO A 346 11.81 19.17 -5.79
N ILE A 347 12.70 18.36 -5.22
CA ILE A 347 12.30 17.22 -4.39
C ILE A 347 11.55 17.76 -3.16
N GLU A 348 10.27 17.41 -3.05
CA GLU A 348 9.41 17.81 -1.93
C GLU A 348 9.61 16.91 -0.71
N GLU A 349 9.81 15.61 -0.94
CA GLU A 349 9.93 14.62 0.14
C GLU A 349 10.70 13.38 -0.32
N GLU A 350 11.67 12.95 0.49
CA GLU A 350 12.23 11.60 0.44
C GLU A 350 11.69 10.81 1.64
N TRP A 351 11.09 9.64 1.39
CA TRP A 351 10.33 8.93 2.42
C TRP A 351 10.61 7.42 2.42
N PHE A 352 10.42 6.80 3.59
CA PHE A 352 10.32 5.35 3.75
C PHE A 352 9.17 4.98 4.68
N GLY A 353 8.68 3.74 4.57
CA GLY A 353 7.74 3.18 5.55
C GLY A 353 7.71 1.66 5.57
N TRP A 354 7.27 1.09 6.70
CA TRP A 354 7.18 -0.36 6.90
C TRP A 354 5.82 -0.92 6.50
N ARG A 355 5.74 -1.54 5.33
CA ARG A 355 4.54 -2.25 4.88
C ARG A 355 4.27 -3.44 5.81
N PRO A 356 3.03 -3.62 6.30
CA PRO A 356 2.67 -4.79 7.07
C PRO A 356 2.48 -6.01 6.14
N MET A 357 3.51 -6.84 5.99
CA MET A 357 3.46 -7.99 5.08
C MET A 357 3.03 -9.26 5.82
N THR A 358 1.94 -9.89 5.41
CA THR A 358 1.61 -11.27 5.78
C THR A 358 2.28 -12.25 4.80
N PRO A 359 2.51 -13.52 5.18
CA PRO A 359 3.24 -14.47 4.35
C PRO A 359 2.41 -15.11 3.22
N ASP A 360 1.12 -14.78 3.09
CA ASP A 360 0.16 -15.39 2.15
C ASP A 360 -0.32 -14.46 1.04
#